data_AF-A0A914CH30-F1
#
_entry.id   AF-A0A914CH30-F1
#
_cell.length_a   1.000
_cell.length_b   1.000
_cell.length_c   1.000
_cell.angle_alpha   90.00
_cell.angle_beta   90.00
_cell.angle_gamma   90.00
#
_symmetry.space_group_name_H-M   'P 1'
#
loop_
_entity.id
_entity.type
_entity.pdbx_description
1 polymer ?
#
loop_
_entity_poly.entity_id
_entity_poly.type
_entity_poly.pdbx_seq_one_letter_code
_entity_poly.pdbx_strand_id
1 'polypeptide(L)'
;MLEARRYYGIFIILAVTLILCLKMALSISCTNCGNYGYCAKKGVNDTCDQCKCPAGFNGNCCEIMPPPGCNANPCPPENYTCINHEAGQYRCDCEAGNTAIDPCEPDPCGVGADTCYANGTETWSCECGNDYTGNRCESIVL
;
A
#
# COMPACT_ATOMS: atom_id res chain seq x y z
N MET A 1 -25.34 -62.01 -18.30
CA MET A 1 -25.75 -60.75 -17.59
C MET A 1 -24.75 -60.29 -16.53
N LEU A 2 -24.09 -61.18 -15.78
CA LEU A 2 -23.09 -60.81 -14.76
C LEU A 2 -21.80 -60.21 -15.35
N GLU A 3 -21.30 -60.72 -16.49
CA GLU A 3 -20.09 -60.21 -17.14
C GLU A 3 -20.25 -58.80 -17.70
N ALA A 4 -21.41 -58.48 -18.28
CA ALA A 4 -21.73 -57.14 -18.76
C ALA A 4 -21.77 -56.12 -17.61
N ARG A 5 -22.34 -56.48 -16.45
CA ARG A 5 -22.31 -55.64 -15.23
C ARG A 5 -20.90 -55.44 -14.70
N ARG A 6 -20.05 -56.48 -14.77
CA ARG A 6 -18.63 -56.40 -14.38
C ARG A 6 -17.85 -55.46 -15.31
N TYR A 7 -18.04 -55.57 -16.62
CA TYR A 7 -17.41 -54.72 -17.61
C TYR A 7 -17.85 -53.26 -17.45
N TYR A 8 -19.16 -53.02 -17.29
CA TYR A 8 -19.70 -51.69 -17.03
C TYR A 8 -19.14 -51.09 -15.73
N GLY A 9 -19.01 -51.89 -14.66
CA GLY A 9 -18.40 -51.46 -13.40
C GLY A 9 -16.95 -51.04 -13.57
N ILE A 10 -16.15 -51.81 -14.32
CA ILE A 10 -14.74 -51.47 -14.60
C ILE A 10 -14.64 -50.17 -15.41
N PHE A 11 -15.49 -50.01 -16.45
CA PHE A 11 -15.52 -48.78 -17.25
C PHE A 11 -15.88 -47.55 -16.41
N ILE A 12 -16.87 -47.67 -15.51
CA ILE A 12 -17.23 -46.58 -14.61
C ILE A 12 -16.07 -46.24 -13.67
N ILE A 13 -15.40 -47.24 -13.08
CA ILE A 13 -14.26 -47.01 -12.19
C ILE A 13 -13.12 -46.29 -12.95
N LEU A 14 -12.75 -46.77 -14.14
CA LEU A 14 -11.70 -46.16 -14.96
C LEU A 14 -12.07 -44.73 -15.40
N ALA A 15 -13.33 -44.48 -15.73
CA ALA A 15 -13.79 -43.14 -16.07
C ALA A 15 -13.74 -42.20 -14.85
N VAL A 16 -14.18 -42.65 -13.67
CA VAL A 16 -14.15 -41.87 -12.44
C VAL A 16 -12.73 -41.57 -12.00
N THR A 17 -11.81 -42.55 -12.06
CA THR A 17 -10.40 -42.33 -11.72
C THR A 17 -9.73 -41.39 -12.72
N LEU A 18 -10.02 -41.51 -14.01
CA LEU A 18 -9.52 -40.59 -15.03
C LEU A 18 -10.03 -39.16 -14.80
N ILE A 19 -11.32 -38.99 -14.49
CA ILE A 19 -11.91 -37.67 -14.17
C ILE A 19 -11.28 -37.06 -12.91
N LEU A 20 -11.04 -37.87 -11.87
CA LEU A 20 -10.37 -37.40 -10.65
C LEU A 20 -8.90 -37.03 -10.92
N CYS A 21 -8.17 -37.83 -11.70
CA CYS A 21 -6.79 -37.53 -12.11
C CYS A 21 -6.71 -36.28 -12.99
N LEU A 22 -7.64 -36.09 -13.93
CA LEU A 22 -7.74 -34.88 -14.74
C LEU A 22 -8.01 -33.64 -13.87
N LYS A 23 -8.88 -33.75 -12.86
CA LYS A 23 -9.11 -32.66 -11.89
C LYS A 23 -7.86 -32.33 -11.08
N MET A 24 -7.07 -33.33 -10.68
CA MET A 24 -5.79 -33.12 -9.99
C MET A 24 -4.70 -32.52 -10.88
N ALA A 25 -4.67 -32.90 -12.17
CA ALA A 25 -3.67 -32.37 -13.11
C ALA A 25 -3.99 -30.93 -13.56
N LEU A 26 -5.26 -30.52 -13.51
CA LEU A 26 -5.71 -29.19 -13.91
C LEU A 26 -5.83 -28.20 -12.74
N SER A 27 -5.71 -28.64 -11.49
CA SER A 27 -5.65 -27.75 -10.34
C SER A 27 -4.30 -27.03 -10.32
N ILE A 28 -4.32 -25.71 -10.53
CA ILE A 28 -3.15 -24.86 -10.35
C ILE A 28 -2.93 -24.75 -8.84
N SER A 29 -1.98 -25.55 -8.34
CA SER A 29 -1.62 -25.56 -6.92
C SER A 29 -0.28 -24.86 -6.77
N CYS A 30 -0.29 -23.73 -6.07
CA CYS A 30 0.87 -22.90 -5.82
C CYS A 30 1.68 -23.49 -4.66
N THR A 31 3.01 -23.60 -4.79
CA THR A 31 3.86 -23.99 -3.65
C THR A 31 3.68 -23.03 -2.47
N ASN A 32 3.56 -21.73 -2.74
CA ASN A 32 3.14 -20.70 -1.80
C ASN A 32 2.51 -19.52 -2.55
N CYS A 33 1.80 -18.65 -1.83
CA CYS A 33 1.31 -17.39 -2.37
C CYS A 33 2.43 -16.33 -2.29
N GLY A 34 2.81 -15.77 -3.43
CA GLY A 34 3.83 -14.73 -3.54
C GLY A 34 3.34 -13.36 -3.05
N ASN A 35 4.26 -12.40 -3.01
CA ASN A 35 3.97 -10.98 -2.75
C ASN A 35 3.06 -10.74 -1.52
N TYR A 36 3.36 -11.39 -0.40
CA TYR A 36 2.60 -11.30 0.85
C TYR A 36 1.13 -11.76 0.75
N GLY A 37 0.76 -12.50 -0.31
CA GLY A 37 -0.52 -13.16 -0.41
C GLY A 37 -0.67 -14.26 0.64
N TYR A 38 -1.92 -14.58 0.98
CA TYR A 38 -2.22 -15.65 1.91
C TYR A 38 -3.00 -16.78 1.24
N CYS A 39 -2.81 -17.99 1.76
CA CYS A 39 -3.52 -19.15 1.27
C CYS A 39 -4.93 -19.23 1.87
N ALA A 40 -5.96 -19.01 1.05
CA ALA A 40 -7.35 -19.17 1.46
C ALA A 40 -7.80 -20.64 1.44
N LYS A 41 -7.17 -21.47 0.61
CA LYS A 41 -7.45 -22.91 0.55
C LYS A 41 -6.18 -23.71 0.36
N LYS A 42 -5.84 -24.50 1.39
CA LYS A 42 -4.70 -25.42 1.36
C LYS A 42 -4.96 -26.58 0.40
N GLY A 43 -3.95 -26.91 -0.38
CA GLY A 43 -3.91 -28.05 -1.29
C GLY A 43 -3.23 -29.27 -0.66
N VAL A 44 -2.82 -30.21 -1.51
CA VAL A 44 -2.12 -31.45 -1.11
C VAL A 44 -0.63 -31.15 -0.91
N ASN A 45 0.06 -31.84 0.00
CA ASN A 45 1.50 -31.63 0.25
C ASN A 45 1.84 -30.18 0.63
N ASP A 46 0.99 -29.57 1.46
CA ASP A 46 1.17 -28.19 1.97
C ASP A 46 1.20 -27.08 0.90
N THR A 47 0.73 -27.37 -0.32
CA THR A 47 0.53 -26.35 -1.36
C THR A 47 -0.70 -25.49 -1.07
N CYS A 48 -0.94 -24.50 -1.93
CA CYS A 48 -2.12 -23.66 -1.92
C CYS A 48 -2.90 -23.74 -3.23
N ASP A 49 -4.16 -24.13 -3.15
CA ASP A 49 -5.07 -24.19 -4.31
C ASP A 49 -5.74 -22.85 -4.61
N GLN A 50 -5.79 -21.96 -3.61
CA GLN A 50 -6.42 -20.65 -3.76
C GLN A 50 -5.67 -19.59 -2.96
N CYS A 51 -4.88 -18.79 -3.67
CA CYS A 51 -4.26 -17.61 -3.11
C CYS A 51 -5.23 -16.42 -3.08
N LYS A 52 -5.11 -15.61 -2.04
CA LYS A 52 -5.72 -14.28 -1.95
C LYS A 52 -4.61 -13.25 -1.99
N CYS A 53 -4.60 -12.49 -3.09
CA CYS A 53 -3.57 -11.50 -3.34
C CYS A 53 -3.88 -10.19 -2.62
N PRO A 54 -2.85 -9.48 -2.12
CA PRO A 54 -3.03 -8.12 -1.62
C PRO A 54 -3.46 -7.17 -2.73
N ALA A 55 -3.91 -5.97 -2.36
CA ALA A 55 -4.37 -4.97 -3.31
C ALA A 55 -3.30 -4.70 -4.40
N GLY A 56 -3.72 -4.69 -5.66
CA GLY A 56 -2.86 -4.45 -6.82
C GLY A 56 -2.13 -5.68 -7.37
N PHE A 57 -1.91 -6.72 -6.58
CA PHE A 57 -1.29 -7.96 -7.05
C PHE A 57 -2.30 -8.90 -7.71
N ASN A 58 -1.85 -9.69 -8.68
CA ASN A 58 -2.70 -10.59 -9.43
C ASN A 58 -1.96 -11.89 -9.81
N GLY A 59 -2.65 -12.79 -10.52
CA GLY A 59 -2.14 -14.12 -10.87
C GLY A 59 -2.64 -15.19 -9.90
N ASN A 60 -2.47 -16.45 -10.27
CA ASN A 60 -2.99 -17.57 -9.48
C ASN A 60 -2.24 -17.76 -8.16
N CYS A 61 -0.96 -17.38 -8.15
CA CYS A 61 -0.06 -17.44 -7.01
C CYS A 61 0.39 -16.05 -6.56
N CYS A 62 -0.32 -14.99 -6.95
CA CYS A 62 0.01 -13.59 -6.66
C CYS A 62 1.36 -13.12 -7.22
N GLU A 63 1.82 -13.72 -8.31
CA GLU A 63 3.11 -13.47 -8.96
C GLU A 63 3.14 -12.19 -9.80
N ILE A 64 1.97 -11.67 -10.20
CA ILE A 64 1.87 -10.49 -11.05
C ILE A 64 1.82 -9.24 -10.16
N MET A 65 2.78 -8.35 -10.35
CA MET A 65 2.83 -7.06 -9.67
C MET A 65 1.85 -6.05 -10.29
N PRO A 66 1.31 -5.12 -9.49
CA PRO A 66 0.54 -4.00 -10.02
C PRO A 66 1.39 -3.14 -10.98
N PRO A 67 0.75 -2.44 -11.94
CA PRO A 67 1.43 -1.45 -12.74
C PRO A 67 1.98 -0.30 -11.87
N PRO A 68 2.98 0.45 -12.34
CA PRO A 68 3.48 1.63 -11.64
C PRO A 68 2.35 2.61 -11.32
N GLY A 69 2.30 3.11 -10.08
CA GLY A 69 1.19 3.94 -9.60
C GLY A 69 0.97 5.24 -10.38
N CYS A 70 2.03 5.76 -11.01
CA CYS A 70 1.95 6.99 -11.80
C CYS A 70 1.35 6.82 -13.21
N ASN A 71 1.13 5.59 -13.69
CA ASN A 71 0.59 5.38 -15.05
C ASN A 71 -0.80 6.01 -15.27
N ALA A 72 -1.60 6.13 -14.20
CA ALA A 72 -2.93 6.72 -14.26
C ALA A 72 -2.93 8.26 -14.11
N ASN A 73 -1.75 8.89 -14.01
CA ASN A 73 -1.59 10.30 -13.66
C ASN A 73 -2.43 10.72 -12.45
N PRO A 74 -2.24 10.09 -11.28
CA PRO A 74 -3.09 10.31 -10.12
C PRO A 74 -2.84 11.65 -9.38
N CYS A 75 -1.75 12.35 -9.71
CA CYS A 75 -1.40 13.62 -9.07
C CYS A 75 -2.13 14.81 -9.72
N PRO A 76 -2.36 15.90 -8.97
CA PRO A 76 -2.90 17.13 -9.55
C PRO A 76 -2.02 17.65 -10.69
N PRO A 77 -2.61 18.26 -11.73
CA PRO A 77 -1.90 18.59 -12.96
C PRO A 77 -0.88 19.73 -12.85
N GLU A 78 -0.95 20.57 -11.82
CA GLU A 78 -0.07 21.74 -11.65
C GLU A 78 0.80 21.61 -10.42
N ASN A 79 2.11 21.84 -10.57
CA ASN A 79 3.12 21.85 -9.51
C ASN A 79 3.34 20.51 -8.76
N TYR A 80 2.90 19.36 -9.30
CA TYR A 80 3.20 18.05 -8.72
C TYR A 80 3.93 17.14 -9.70
N THR A 81 4.98 16.49 -9.20
CA THR A 81 5.64 15.37 -9.86
C THR A 81 5.17 14.07 -9.22
N CYS A 82 4.66 13.15 -10.04
CA CYS A 82 4.33 11.80 -9.57
C CYS A 82 5.60 10.96 -9.49
N ILE A 83 5.80 10.30 -8.34
CA ILE A 83 6.92 9.40 -8.09
C ILE A 83 6.37 8.00 -7.80
N ASN A 84 6.81 7.03 -8.60
CA ASN A 84 6.45 5.63 -8.40
C ASN A 84 7.13 5.06 -7.16
N HIS A 85 6.40 4.20 -6.46
CA HIS A 85 6.87 3.39 -5.33
C HIS A 85 6.66 1.91 -5.61
N GLU A 86 7.17 1.07 -4.72
CA GLU A 86 7.01 -0.38 -4.80
C GLU A 86 5.52 -0.78 -4.82
N ALA A 87 5.24 -1.94 -5.43
CA ALA A 87 3.89 -2.51 -5.44
C ALA A 87 2.80 -1.56 -5.96
N GLY A 88 3.11 -0.75 -6.98
CA GLY A 88 2.13 0.13 -7.64
C GLY A 88 1.69 1.31 -6.78
N GLN A 89 2.37 1.54 -5.66
CA GLN A 89 2.20 2.74 -4.87
C GLN A 89 2.79 3.95 -5.61
N TYR A 90 2.37 5.15 -5.22
CA TYR A 90 2.90 6.39 -5.72
C TYR A 90 2.83 7.47 -4.64
N ARG A 91 3.61 8.53 -4.82
CA ARG A 91 3.44 9.79 -4.09
C ARG A 91 3.48 10.95 -5.05
N CYS A 92 2.85 12.04 -4.67
CA CYS A 92 2.90 13.30 -5.40
C CYS A 92 3.79 14.26 -4.63
N ASP A 93 4.96 14.54 -5.18
CA ASP A 93 5.87 15.53 -4.62
C ASP A 93 5.55 16.87 -5.29
N CYS A 94 5.37 17.92 -4.50
CA CYS A 94 5.24 19.27 -5.05
C CYS A 94 6.62 19.70 -5.59
N GLU A 95 6.71 20.19 -6.82
CA GLU A 95 7.95 20.81 -7.30
C GLU A 95 8.25 22.01 -6.41
N ALA A 96 9.38 21.96 -5.70
CA ALA A 96 9.77 22.98 -4.76
C ALA A 96 9.93 24.34 -5.45
N GLY A 97 8.87 25.15 -5.34
CA GLY A 97 8.80 26.53 -5.78
C GLY A 97 7.67 27.24 -5.03
N ASN A 98 7.96 27.67 -3.79
CA ASN A 98 7.14 28.56 -2.95
C ASN A 98 5.89 27.97 -2.28
N THR A 99 6.11 27.13 -1.26
CA THR A 99 5.78 27.68 0.05
C THR A 99 7.12 27.89 0.72
N ALA A 100 7.64 29.12 0.69
CA ALA A 100 8.36 29.54 1.88
C ALA A 100 7.32 29.34 2.98
N ILE A 101 7.44 28.24 3.73
CA ILE A 101 6.67 28.12 4.96
C ILE A 101 7.18 29.29 5.74
N ASP A 102 6.39 30.36 5.81
CA ASP A 102 6.72 31.45 6.71
C ASP A 102 6.72 30.78 8.08
N PRO A 103 7.87 30.68 8.76
CA PRO A 103 7.92 30.05 10.07
C PRO A 103 7.13 30.88 11.10
N CYS A 104 6.69 32.10 10.74
CA CYS A 104 5.70 32.91 11.45
C CYS A 104 4.23 32.62 11.04
N GLU A 105 3.96 31.62 10.19
CA GLU A 105 2.61 31.22 9.79
C GLU A 105 2.37 29.70 9.93
N PRO A 106 1.48 29.26 10.84
CA PRO A 106 0.72 30.08 11.79
C PRO A 106 1.63 30.69 12.87
N ASP A 107 1.25 31.86 13.41
CA ASP A 107 2.08 32.62 14.35
C ASP A 107 2.52 31.73 15.54
N PRO A 108 3.81 31.41 15.62
CA PRO A 108 4.32 30.58 16.70
C PRO A 108 4.47 31.40 17.99
N CYS A 109 4.48 32.72 17.93
CA CYS A 109 4.58 33.59 19.09
C CYS A 109 3.27 33.59 19.90
N GLY A 110 3.41 33.76 21.22
CA GLY A 110 2.28 33.88 22.14
C GLY A 110 1.71 35.29 22.15
N VAL A 111 0.60 35.48 22.87
CA VAL A 111 -0.13 36.76 22.96
C VAL A 111 0.71 37.93 23.50
N GLY A 112 1.85 37.65 24.13
CA GLY A 112 2.78 38.64 24.66
C GLY A 112 3.85 39.11 23.67
N ALA A 113 3.81 38.64 22.43
CA ALA A 113 4.77 39.03 21.40
C ALA A 113 4.30 40.25 20.60
N ASP A 114 5.23 41.17 20.33
CA ASP A 114 5.01 42.33 19.48
C ASP A 114 5.22 41.99 18.00
N THR A 115 6.27 41.23 17.68
CA THR A 115 6.63 40.86 16.30
C THR A 115 7.21 39.44 16.25
N CYS A 116 6.81 38.66 15.24
CA CYS A 116 7.50 37.43 14.83
C CYS A 116 8.50 37.73 13.71
N TYR A 117 9.73 37.21 13.84
CA TYR A 117 10.76 37.30 12.82
C TYR A 117 11.07 35.92 12.23
N ALA A 118 10.94 35.78 10.91
CA ALA A 118 11.36 34.61 10.18
C ALA A 118 12.88 34.60 9.98
N ASN A 119 13.56 33.59 10.51
CA ASN A 119 15.00 33.35 10.37
C ASN A 119 15.23 32.23 9.34
N GLY A 120 14.93 32.51 8.08
CA GLY A 120 14.98 31.52 6.99
C GLY A 120 13.66 30.77 6.81
N THR A 121 13.72 29.56 6.24
CA THR A 121 12.54 28.78 5.83
C THR A 121 11.97 27.84 6.89
N GLU A 122 12.68 27.66 8.02
CA GLU A 122 12.30 26.68 9.06
C GLU A 122 12.39 27.22 10.49
N THR A 123 13.00 28.39 10.71
CA THR A 123 13.22 28.92 12.07
C THR A 123 12.66 30.32 12.23
N TRP A 124 12.20 30.63 13.44
CA TRP A 124 11.57 31.91 13.80
C TRP A 124 12.09 32.39 15.17
N SER A 125 11.88 33.67 15.47
CA SER A 125 12.14 34.26 16.78
C SER A 125 11.08 35.31 17.11
N CYS A 126 10.70 35.43 18.39
CA CYS A 126 9.72 36.42 18.84
C CYS A 126 10.41 37.61 19.53
N GLU A 127 9.93 38.81 19.25
CA GLU A 127 10.16 39.99 20.08
C GLU A 127 9.03 40.10 21.10
N CYS A 128 9.37 39.98 22.38
CA CYS A 128 8.38 40.07 23.45
C CYS A 128 8.15 41.52 23.87
N GLY A 129 6.88 41.85 24.13
CA GLY A 129 6.52 43.12 24.74
C GLY A 129 7.11 43.25 26.14
N ASN A 130 7.17 44.49 26.65
CA ASN A 130 7.91 44.84 27.88
C ASN A 130 7.56 43.98 29.11
N ASP A 131 6.33 43.49 29.21
CA ASP A 131 5.85 42.69 30.36
C ASP A 131 5.92 41.18 30.09
N TYR A 132 6.54 40.73 29.00
CA TYR A 132 6.57 39.32 28.58
C TYR A 132 7.99 38.81 28.31
N THR A 133 8.19 37.50 28.49
CA THR A 133 9.45 36.79 28.26
C THR A 133 9.20 35.33 27.86
N GLY A 134 10.28 34.63 27.53
CA GLY A 134 10.24 33.27 26.99
C GLY A 134 10.41 33.24 25.47
N ASN A 135 10.69 32.06 24.92
CA ASN A 135 10.93 31.91 23.48
C ASN A 135 9.69 32.21 22.64
N ARG A 136 8.50 32.09 23.23
CA ARG A 136 7.22 32.39 22.61
C ARG A 136 6.52 33.55 23.32
N CYS A 137 7.21 34.33 24.15
CA CYS A 137 6.61 35.40 24.94
C CYS A 137 5.41 34.92 25.79
N GLU A 138 5.52 33.70 26.32
CA GLU A 138 4.46 33.00 27.04
C GLU A 138 4.39 33.32 28.55
N SER A 139 5.46 33.94 29.09
CA SER A 139 5.59 34.24 30.51
C SER A 139 5.53 35.73 30.78
N ILE A 140 4.86 36.15 31.85
CA ILE A 140 4.81 37.56 32.28
C ILE A 140 6.02 37.86 33.19
N VAL A 141 6.69 38.99 32.96
CA VAL A 141 7.74 39.51 33.83
C VAL A 141 7.05 40.34 34.93
N LEU A 142 6.97 39.78 36.14
CA LEU A 142 6.38 40.42 37.34
C LEU A 142 7.38 41.32 38.06
#